data_AF-A0A1M5YDU9-F1
#
_entry.id   AF-A0A1M5YDU9-F1
#
_cell.length_a   1.000
_cell.length_b   1.000
_cell.length_c   1.000
_cell.angle_alpha   90.00
_cell.angle_beta   90.00
_cell.angle_gamma   90.00
#
_symmetry.space_group_name_H-M   'P 1'
#
loop_
_entity.id
_entity.type
_entity.pdbx_description
1 polymer ?
#
loop_
_entity_poly.entity_id
_entity_poly.type
_entity_poly.pdbx_seq_one_letter_code
_entity_poly.pdbx_strand_id
1 'polypeptide(L)'
;MTTKQTFSSSDKRRTAPAPRRAARARAESARALPMFELSFDVEPVVSIVRRHVTLSKEADEAIKHELIEMLGRATVQLRTADHKSGAHNDDPVLTTEQAAQLVNVSRPYMAKLIDSGVVELHQKVGNQRRVLRSAVTRWQAAERTRQAKALKRLSKDLDEEIFSS
;
A
#
# COMPACT_ATOMS: atom_id res chain seq x y z
N MET A 1 -53.68 16.49 56.46
CA MET A 1 -52.51 16.00 57.21
C MET A 1 -51.62 15.21 56.26
N THR A 2 -50.36 15.60 56.23
CA THR A 2 -49.26 15.15 55.36
C THR A 2 -48.75 13.76 55.71
N THR A 3 -48.37 12.96 54.70
CA THR A 3 -47.08 12.20 54.52
C THR A 3 -47.24 11.26 53.31
N LYS A 4 -46.54 11.38 52.17
CA LYS A 4 -45.10 11.30 51.79
C LYS A 4 -44.59 9.85 51.61
N GLN A 5 -43.90 9.66 50.47
CA GLN A 5 -42.94 8.59 50.05
C GLN A 5 -43.54 7.43 49.23
N THR A 6 -43.26 7.20 47.94
CA THR A 6 -42.01 6.91 47.16
C THR A 6 -41.29 5.62 47.57
N PHE A 7 -41.37 4.55 46.76
CA PHE A 7 -40.30 4.01 45.89
C PHE A 7 -40.67 2.64 45.28
N SER A 8 -40.04 2.38 44.13
CA SER A 8 -40.13 1.26 43.19
C SER A 8 -39.59 -0.09 43.71
N SER A 9 -40.09 -1.23 43.19
CA SER A 9 -39.32 -2.15 42.30
C SER A 9 -39.68 -3.65 42.39
N SER A 10 -39.82 -4.27 41.21
CA SER A 10 -39.54 -5.69 40.85
C SER A 10 -40.46 -6.78 41.44
N ASP A 11 -40.73 -7.94 40.83
CA ASP A 11 -40.09 -8.73 39.78
C ASP A 11 -41.03 -9.90 39.36
N LYS A 12 -40.75 -10.49 38.18
CA LYS A 12 -40.74 -11.94 37.88
C LYS A 12 -41.96 -12.76 37.35
N ARG A 13 -41.62 -13.49 36.26
CA ARG A 13 -42.05 -14.83 35.71
C ARG A 13 -42.99 -14.79 34.47
N ARG A 14 -42.49 -15.18 33.27
CA ARG A 14 -42.48 -16.54 32.61
C ARG A 14 -43.91 -17.01 32.28
N THR A 15 -44.34 -17.49 31.09
CA THR A 15 -43.72 -18.24 29.97
C THR A 15 -44.79 -18.51 28.86
N ALA A 16 -44.43 -18.37 27.56
CA ALA A 16 -44.82 -19.14 26.32
C ALA A 16 -46.32 -19.36 25.93
N PRO A 17 -46.71 -19.70 24.65
CA PRO A 17 -45.92 -20.25 23.53
C PRO A 17 -46.19 -19.68 22.11
N ALA A 18 -45.40 -20.15 21.12
CA ALA A 18 -45.64 -20.04 19.67
C ALA A 18 -46.52 -21.20 19.16
N PRO A 19 -47.14 -21.09 17.96
CA PRO A 19 -46.51 -21.75 16.80
C PRO A 19 -46.70 -21.10 15.40
N ARG A 20 -45.62 -21.22 14.60
CA ARG A 20 -45.47 -21.60 13.16
C ARG A 20 -46.25 -20.91 12.02
N ARG A 21 -45.42 -20.40 11.08
CA ARG A 21 -45.49 -20.45 9.58
C ARG A 21 -46.65 -19.68 8.93
N ALA A 22 -46.50 -18.94 7.84
CA ALA A 22 -45.42 -18.65 6.91
C ALA A 22 -45.86 -17.46 6.02
N ALA A 23 -44.88 -16.80 5.39
CA ALA A 23 -44.93 -15.88 4.22
C ALA A 23 -44.19 -14.59 4.57
N ARG A 24 -42.86 -14.49 4.38
CA ARG A 24 -42.19 -14.29 3.09
C ARG A 24 -42.99 -13.38 2.14
N ALA A 25 -42.90 -12.08 2.34
CA ALA A 25 -43.05 -11.09 1.28
C ALA A 25 -42.22 -9.84 1.62
N ARG A 26 -41.08 -9.73 0.91
CA ARG A 26 -40.43 -8.48 0.47
C ARG A 26 -40.51 -7.27 1.40
N ALA A 27 -39.52 -7.16 2.29
CA ALA A 27 -38.86 -5.88 2.48
C ALA A 27 -37.55 -5.98 1.70
N GLU A 28 -37.48 -5.34 0.54
CA GLU A 28 -36.21 -5.08 -0.13
C GLU A 28 -35.36 -4.26 0.83
N SER A 29 -34.46 -4.92 1.55
CA SER A 29 -33.33 -4.25 2.16
C SER A 29 -32.50 -3.67 1.03
N ALA A 30 -32.75 -2.41 0.67
CA ALA A 30 -31.80 -1.59 -0.05
C ALA A 30 -30.51 -1.61 0.76
N ARG A 31 -29.62 -2.51 0.39
CA ARG A 31 -28.31 -2.69 1.01
C ARG A 31 -27.59 -1.38 0.72
N ALA A 32 -27.55 -0.48 1.72
CA ALA A 32 -26.80 0.76 1.62
C ALA A 32 -25.40 0.41 1.18
N LEU A 33 -25.05 0.77 -0.05
CA LEU A 33 -23.70 0.58 -0.57
C LEU A 33 -22.79 1.38 0.37
N PRO A 34 -21.72 0.80 0.94
CA PRO A 34 -20.79 1.57 1.74
C PRO A 34 -20.21 2.66 0.82
N MET A 35 -20.51 3.92 1.15
CA MET A 35 -19.97 5.07 0.45
C MET A 35 -18.60 5.33 1.05
N PHE A 36 -17.54 5.13 0.26
CA PHE A 36 -16.18 5.46 0.66
C PHE A 36 -15.87 6.89 0.21
N GLU A 37 -15.46 7.74 1.13
CA GLU A 37 -14.89 9.04 0.80
C GLU A 37 -13.41 8.83 0.43
N LEU A 38 -13.03 9.26 -0.77
CA LEU A 38 -11.66 9.17 -1.27
C LEU A 38 -11.09 10.58 -1.35
N SER A 39 -10.08 10.87 -0.55
CA SER A 39 -9.34 12.13 -0.60
C SER A 39 -8.07 11.96 -1.44
N PHE A 40 -7.87 12.83 -2.43
CA PHE A 40 -6.68 12.87 -3.26
C PHE A 40 -6.04 14.25 -3.21
N ASP A 41 -4.72 14.30 -3.12
CA ASP A 41 -3.95 15.52 -3.31
C ASP A 41 -3.60 15.67 -4.80
N VAL A 42 -3.91 16.84 -5.37
CA VAL A 42 -3.70 17.16 -6.78
C VAL A 42 -2.37 17.89 -7.04
N GLU A 43 -1.72 18.43 -6.00
CA GLU A 43 -0.45 19.17 -6.15
C GLU A 43 0.68 18.31 -6.77
N PRO A 44 0.82 17.01 -6.48
CA PRO A 44 1.82 16.16 -7.14
C PRO A 44 1.65 16.12 -8.66
N VAL A 45 0.42 16.02 -9.17
CA VAL A 45 0.15 15.98 -10.62
C VAL A 45 0.53 17.32 -11.26
N VAL A 46 0.16 18.43 -10.62
CA VAL A 46 0.45 19.79 -11.09
C VAL A 46 1.96 20.06 -11.09
N SER A 47 2.69 19.56 -10.09
CA SER A 47 4.15 19.70 -10.00
C SER A 47 4.90 19.05 -11.18
N ILE A 48 4.39 17.93 -11.70
CA ILE A 48 4.97 17.24 -12.88
C ILE A 48 4.81 18.11 -14.13
N VAL A 49 3.67 18.79 -14.28
CA VAL A 49 3.43 19.71 -15.41
C VAL A 49 4.38 20.90 -15.33
N ARG A 50 4.53 21.50 -14.15
CA ARG A 50 5.49 22.61 -13.92
C ARG A 50 6.94 22.25 -14.23
N ARG A 51 7.32 20.97 -14.08
CA ARG A 51 8.68 20.50 -14.38
C ARG A 51 8.99 20.52 -15.89
N HIS A 52 7.97 20.41 -16.74
CA HIS A 52 8.14 20.29 -18.18
C HIS A 52 7.65 21.52 -18.96
N VAL A 53 6.85 22.40 -18.32
CA VAL A 53 6.32 23.63 -18.92
C VAL A 53 6.35 24.77 -17.90
N THR A 54 6.84 25.94 -18.31
CA THR A 54 6.76 27.16 -17.50
C THR A 54 5.32 27.67 -17.47
N LEU A 55 4.64 27.47 -16.35
CA LEU A 55 3.26 27.91 -16.15
C LEU A 55 3.21 29.26 -15.44
N SER A 56 2.29 30.13 -15.85
CA SER A 56 1.91 31.30 -15.06
C SER A 56 1.08 30.87 -13.84
N LYS A 57 0.97 31.74 -12.83
CA LYS A 57 0.12 31.47 -11.66
C LYS A 57 -1.36 31.23 -12.05
N GLU A 58 -1.83 31.94 -13.07
CA GLU A 58 -3.20 31.80 -13.58
C GLU A 58 -3.42 30.46 -14.29
N ALA A 59 -2.46 30.03 -15.12
CA ALA A 59 -2.54 28.73 -15.79
C ALA A 59 -2.46 27.56 -14.82
N ASP A 60 -1.68 27.71 -13.74
CA ASP A 60 -1.58 26.70 -12.68
C ASP A 60 -2.91 26.47 -11.95
N GLU A 61 -3.57 27.55 -11.53
CA GLU A 61 -4.87 27.48 -10.87
C GLU A 61 -5.96 26.97 -11.81
N ALA A 62 -5.90 27.31 -13.09
CA ALA A 62 -6.82 26.76 -14.10
C ALA A 62 -6.68 25.24 -14.24
N ILE A 63 -5.45 24.73 -14.34
CA ILE A 63 -5.18 23.28 -14.45
C ILE A 63 -5.65 22.55 -13.18
N LYS A 64 -5.39 23.11 -12.01
CA LYS A 64 -5.89 22.57 -10.72
C LYS A 64 -7.39 22.46 -10.71
N HIS A 65 -8.08 23.54 -11.07
CA HIS A 65 -9.52 23.60 -11.04
C HIS A 65 -10.16 22.60 -12.01
N GLU A 66 -9.67 22.53 -13.25
CA GLU A 66 -10.14 21.60 -14.26
C GLU A 66 -9.91 20.13 -13.84
N LEU A 67 -8.75 19.83 -13.24
CA LEU A 67 -8.44 18.49 -12.75
C LEU A 67 -9.36 18.07 -11.60
N ILE A 68 -9.64 18.97 -10.66
CA ILE A 68 -10.59 18.72 -9.56
C ILE A 68 -11.97 18.42 -10.12
N GLU A 69 -12.44 19.22 -11.09
CA GLU A 69 -13.76 19.05 -11.69
C GLU A 69 -13.86 17.72 -12.45
N MET A 70 -12.81 17.34 -13.18
CA MET A 70 -12.73 16.08 -13.91
C MET A 70 -12.74 14.89 -12.94
N LEU A 71 -11.95 14.94 -11.86
CA LEU A 71 -11.88 13.88 -10.86
C LEU A 71 -13.18 13.76 -10.04
N GLY A 72 -13.87 14.87 -9.78
CA GLY A 72 -15.16 14.87 -9.10
C GLY A 72 -16.26 14.10 -9.85
N ARG A 73 -16.11 13.95 -11.18
CA ARG A 73 -17.01 13.14 -12.01
C ARG A 73 -16.45 11.75 -12.35
N ALA A 74 -15.20 11.48 -11.99
CA ALA A 74 -14.55 10.22 -12.33
C ALA A 74 -15.13 9.08 -11.49
N THR A 75 -15.56 8.00 -12.17
CA THR A 75 -16.01 6.79 -11.48
C THR A 75 -14.80 5.95 -11.10
N VAL A 76 -14.48 5.86 -9.81
CA VAL A 76 -13.34 5.06 -9.31
C VAL A 76 -13.75 3.59 -9.24
N GLN A 77 -13.13 2.75 -10.07
CA GLN A 77 -13.24 1.30 -9.96
C GLN A 77 -12.21 0.78 -8.95
N LEU A 78 -12.66 0.38 -7.76
CA LEU A 78 -11.79 -0.26 -6.79
C LEU A 78 -11.39 -1.65 -7.29
N ARG A 79 -10.16 -1.77 -7.79
CA ARG A 79 -9.53 -3.07 -8.04
C ARG A 79 -8.80 -3.50 -6.77
N THR A 80 -9.32 -4.50 -6.08
CA THR A 80 -8.55 -5.23 -5.06
C THR A 80 -7.55 -6.13 -5.79
N ALA A 81 -6.47 -5.52 -6.28
CA ALA A 81 -5.34 -6.24 -6.86
C ALA A 81 -4.22 -6.27 -5.82
N ASP A 82 -3.69 -7.47 -5.56
CA ASP A 82 -2.47 -7.70 -4.80
C ASP A 82 -1.40 -6.69 -5.26
N HIS A 83 -0.81 -5.99 -4.30
CA HIS A 83 0.12 -4.87 -4.52
C HIS A 83 1.33 -5.26 -5.39
N LYS A 84 1.16 -5.21 -6.70
CA LYS A 84 2.21 -4.82 -7.65
C LYS A 84 1.85 -3.45 -8.17
N SER A 85 1.97 -2.45 -7.30
CA SER A 85 1.87 -1.05 -7.68
C SER A 85 2.86 -0.80 -8.82
N GLY A 86 2.30 -0.56 -10.00
CA GLY A 86 3.04 0.01 -11.11
C GLY A 86 3.71 1.30 -10.63
N ALA A 87 5.01 1.36 -10.83
CA ALA A 87 5.82 2.53 -10.61
C ALA A 87 5.26 3.70 -11.41
N HIS A 88 4.72 4.71 -10.73
CA HIS A 88 4.44 6.01 -11.35
C HIS A 88 5.52 7.01 -10.94
N ASN A 89 6.37 7.32 -11.93
CA ASN A 89 7.15 8.55 -12.20
C ASN A 89 8.10 9.18 -11.16
N ASP A 90 8.15 8.74 -9.91
CA ASP A 90 9.06 9.31 -8.89
C ASP A 90 10.19 8.38 -8.44
N ASP A 91 10.43 7.28 -9.17
CA ASP A 91 11.52 6.35 -8.83
C ASP A 91 12.89 6.98 -9.15
N PRO A 92 13.70 7.35 -8.15
CA PRO A 92 14.90 8.13 -8.40
C PRO A 92 15.96 7.29 -9.11
N VAL A 93 16.52 7.86 -10.16
CA VAL A 93 17.65 7.26 -10.89
C VAL A 93 18.93 7.46 -10.08
N LEU A 94 19.58 6.36 -9.73
CA LEU A 94 20.79 6.32 -8.93
C LEU A 94 22.02 5.98 -9.79
N THR A 95 23.16 6.53 -9.39
CA THR A 95 24.47 6.03 -9.85
C THR A 95 24.79 4.69 -9.18
N THR A 96 25.71 3.92 -9.76
CA THR A 96 26.20 2.67 -9.14
C THR A 96 26.72 2.90 -7.71
N GLU A 97 27.33 4.05 -7.46
CA GLU A 97 27.82 4.42 -6.13
C GLU A 97 26.69 4.67 -5.14
N GLN A 98 25.69 5.47 -5.52
CA GLN A 98 24.52 5.74 -4.69
C GLN A 98 23.73 4.47 -4.40
N ALA A 99 23.58 3.59 -5.40
CA ALA A 99 22.96 2.29 -5.25
C ALA A 99 23.72 1.40 -4.25
N ALA A 100 25.05 1.36 -4.35
CA ALA A 100 25.90 0.59 -3.44
C ALA A 100 25.81 1.11 -2.00
N GLN A 101 25.85 2.44 -1.81
CA GLN A 101 25.70 3.08 -0.51
C GLN A 101 24.32 2.80 0.11
N LEU A 102 23.25 2.88 -0.69
CA LEU A 102 21.87 2.67 -0.24
C LEU A 102 21.69 1.29 0.43
N VAL A 103 22.34 0.26 -0.11
CA VAL A 103 22.22 -1.13 0.39
C VAL A 103 23.44 -1.60 1.18
N ASN A 104 24.36 -0.66 1.47
CA ASN A 104 25.58 -0.87 2.24
C ASN A 104 26.48 -2.01 1.71
N VAL A 105 26.70 -2.02 0.39
CA VAL A 105 27.62 -2.96 -0.28
C VAL A 105 28.75 -2.21 -0.99
N SER A 106 29.78 -2.94 -1.40
CA SER A 106 30.87 -2.34 -2.16
C SER A 106 30.42 -1.93 -3.57
N ARG A 107 30.94 -0.79 -4.06
CA ARG A 107 30.72 -0.30 -5.43
C ARG A 107 31.04 -1.35 -6.51
N PRO A 108 32.18 -2.07 -6.46
CA PRO A 108 32.47 -3.10 -7.47
C PRO A 108 31.50 -4.28 -7.42
N TYR A 109 30.94 -4.62 -6.25
CA TYR A 109 29.93 -5.65 -6.14
C TYR A 109 28.61 -5.20 -6.79
N MET A 110 28.15 -3.98 -6.49
CA MET A 110 26.96 -3.43 -7.15
C MET A 110 27.13 -3.35 -8.67
N ALA A 111 28.31 -2.95 -9.17
CA ALA A 111 28.59 -2.94 -10.60
C ALA A 111 28.42 -4.34 -11.23
N LYS A 112 28.96 -5.40 -10.59
CA LYS A 112 28.80 -6.78 -11.04
C LYS A 112 27.34 -7.22 -11.07
N LEU A 113 26.55 -6.86 -10.06
CA LEU A 113 25.12 -7.20 -10.01
C LEU A 113 24.31 -6.54 -11.12
N ILE A 114 24.67 -5.31 -11.50
CA ILE A 114 24.03 -4.59 -12.59
C ILE A 114 24.44 -5.23 -13.94
N ASP A 115 25.72 -5.56 -14.10
CA ASP A 115 26.23 -6.17 -15.33
C ASP A 115 25.70 -7.59 -15.55
N SER A 116 25.46 -8.34 -14.47
CA SER A 116 24.86 -9.68 -14.54
C SER A 116 23.34 -9.66 -14.71
N GLY A 117 22.70 -8.48 -14.69
CA GLY A 117 21.25 -8.32 -14.78
C GLY A 117 20.48 -8.72 -13.53
N VAL A 118 21.16 -9.01 -12.42
CA VAL A 118 20.53 -9.31 -11.13
C VAL A 118 19.84 -8.07 -10.56
N VAL A 119 20.49 -6.90 -10.72
CA VAL A 119 19.85 -5.60 -10.52
C VAL A 119 19.56 -5.02 -11.90
N GLU A 120 18.30 -4.70 -12.16
CA GLU A 120 17.85 -4.21 -13.46
C GLU A 120 18.52 -2.89 -13.84
N LEU A 121 19.23 -2.90 -14.96
CA LEU A 121 19.83 -1.71 -15.55
C LEU A 121 18.74 -0.86 -16.20
N HIS A 122 18.61 0.39 -15.78
CA HIS A 122 17.63 1.30 -16.36
C HIS A 122 18.15 1.95 -17.65
N GLN A 123 19.32 2.58 -17.57
CA GLN A 123 19.96 3.21 -18.70
C GLN A 123 21.48 3.28 -18.52
N LYS A 124 22.20 3.50 -19.61
CA LYS A 124 23.60 3.91 -19.58
C LYS A 124 23.70 5.34 -20.11
N VAL A 125 24.42 6.19 -19.38
CA VAL A 125 24.74 7.56 -19.79
C VAL A 125 26.24 7.58 -20.06
N GLY A 126 26.61 7.47 -21.34
CA GLY A 126 27.99 7.16 -21.74
C GLY A 126 28.42 5.81 -21.16
N ASN A 127 29.55 5.79 -20.43
CA ASN A 127 30.03 4.58 -19.75
C ASN A 127 29.46 4.40 -18.32
N GLN A 128 28.63 5.31 -17.85
CA GLN A 128 28.09 5.25 -16.49
C GLN A 128 26.74 4.52 -16.47
N ARG A 129 26.62 3.55 -15.55
CA ARG A 129 25.37 2.83 -15.29
C ARG A 129 24.41 3.70 -14.48
N ARG A 130 23.13 3.57 -14.77
CA ARG A 130 22.03 4.18 -14.03
C ARG A 130 21.01 3.11 -13.70
N VAL A 131 20.59 3.08 -12.44
CA VAL A 131 19.64 2.10 -11.92
C VAL A 131 18.54 2.81 -11.16
N LEU A 132 17.34 2.26 -11.20
CA LEU A 132 16.24 2.77 -10.42
C LEU A 132 16.41 2.36 -8.94
N ARG A 133 16.01 3.23 -8.01
CA ARG A 133 16.01 2.91 -6.58
C ARG A 133 15.15 1.68 -6.32
N SER A 134 13.98 1.56 -6.96
CA SER A 134 13.10 0.40 -6.74
C SER A 134 13.75 -0.92 -7.16
N ALA A 135 14.54 -0.94 -8.24
CA ALA A 135 15.25 -2.13 -8.69
C ALA A 135 16.27 -2.59 -7.63
N VAL A 136 17.00 -1.65 -7.06
CA VAL A 136 17.98 -1.90 -5.99
C VAL A 136 17.30 -2.40 -4.71
N THR A 137 16.22 -1.75 -4.27
CA THR A 137 15.48 -2.17 -3.06
C THR A 137 14.83 -3.54 -3.24
N ARG A 138 14.29 -3.84 -4.43
CA ARG A 138 13.70 -5.14 -4.76
C ARG A 138 14.75 -6.26 -4.67
N TRP A 139 15.92 -6.02 -5.23
CA TRP A 139 17.04 -6.95 -5.11
C TRP A 139 17.45 -7.15 -3.64
N GLN A 140 17.60 -6.09 -2.86
CA GLN A 140 17.99 -6.19 -1.45
C GLN A 140 16.98 -6.99 -0.63
N ALA A 141 15.68 -6.81 -0.88
CA ALA A 141 14.63 -7.57 -0.22
C ALA A 141 14.74 -9.07 -0.54
N ALA A 142 14.91 -9.42 -1.82
CA ALA A 142 15.10 -10.80 -2.24
C ALA A 142 16.34 -11.45 -1.61
N GLU A 143 17.45 -10.70 -1.54
CA GLU A 143 18.70 -11.17 -0.95
C GLU A 143 18.57 -11.40 0.56
N ARG A 144 17.91 -10.50 1.30
CA ARG A 144 17.60 -10.69 2.73
C ARG A 144 16.74 -11.93 2.98
N THR A 145 15.73 -12.17 2.14
CA THR A 145 14.90 -13.37 2.24
C THR A 145 15.74 -14.64 2.00
N ARG A 146 16.65 -14.61 1.03
CA ARG A 146 17.56 -15.72 0.75
C ARG A 146 18.49 -16.00 1.94
N GLN A 147 19.08 -14.96 2.53
CA GLN A 147 19.95 -15.06 3.69
C GLN A 147 19.21 -15.61 4.91
N ALA A 148 18.02 -15.09 5.21
CA ALA A 148 17.18 -15.57 6.31
C ALA A 148 16.82 -17.05 6.14
N LYS A 149 16.50 -17.49 4.90
CA LYS A 149 16.22 -18.89 4.61
C LYS A 149 17.46 -19.78 4.79
N ALA A 150 18.64 -19.32 4.38
CA ALA A 150 19.89 -20.05 4.57
C ALA A 150 20.23 -20.18 6.06
N LEU A 151 20.11 -19.10 6.83
CA LEU A 151 20.36 -19.12 8.27
C LEU A 151 19.38 -20.05 9.01
N LYS A 152 18.09 -20.04 8.64
CA LYS A 152 17.10 -20.95 9.21
C LYS A 152 17.42 -22.41 8.93
N ARG A 153 17.95 -22.74 7.75
CA ARG A 153 18.40 -24.10 7.42
C ARG A 153 19.57 -24.51 8.29
N LEU A 154 20.60 -23.66 8.37
CA LEU A 154 21.78 -23.92 9.19
C LEU A 154 21.41 -24.13 10.67
N SER A 155 20.52 -23.30 11.23
CA SER A 155 20.04 -23.46 12.61
C SER A 155 19.35 -24.81 12.82
N LYS A 156 18.49 -25.23 11.87
CA LYS A 156 17.79 -26.51 11.94
C LYS A 156 18.76 -27.69 11.90
N ASP A 157 19.75 -27.62 11.02
CA ASP A 157 20.75 -28.67 10.87
C ASP A 157 21.60 -28.81 12.16
N LEU A 158 21.95 -27.69 12.81
CA LEU A 158 22.65 -27.69 14.11
C LEU A 158 21.78 -28.25 15.24
N ASP A 159 20.51 -27.86 15.32
CA ASP A 159 19.59 -28.39 16.34
C ASP A 159 19.46 -29.92 16.20
N GLU A 160 19.35 -30.44 14.98
CA GLU A 160 19.28 -31.89 14.73
C GLU A 160 20.55 -32.63 15.16
N GLU A 161 21.74 -32.06 14.98
CA GLU A 161 23.01 -32.67 15.41
C GLU A 161 23.17 -32.65 16.94
N ILE A 162 22.82 -31.54 17.59
CA ILE A 162 22.96 -31.36 19.05
C ILE A 162 21.97 -32.24 19.82
N PHE A 163 20.73 -32.38 19.34
CA PHE A 163 19.68 -33.14 20.05
C PHE A 163 19.55 -34.60 19.61
N SER A 164 20.31 -35.06 18.60
CA SER A 164 20.37 -36.49 18.22
C SER A 164 21.60 -37.24 18.74
N SER A 165 22.51 -36.55 19.45
CA SER A 165 23.63 -37.14 20.21
C SER A 165 23.29 -37.25 21.69
#